data_AF-A0A353DLN9-F1
#
_entry.id   AF-A0A353DLN9-F1
#
_cell.length_a   1.000
_cell.length_b   1.000
_cell.length_c   1.000
_cell.angle_alpha   90.00
_cell.angle_beta   90.00
_cell.angle_gamma   90.00
#
_symmetry.space_group_name_H-M   'P 1'
#
loop_
_entity.id
_entity.type
_entity.pdbx_description
1 polymer ?
#
loop_
_entity_poly.entity_id
_entity_poly.type
_entity_poly.pdbx_seq_one_letter_code
_entity_poly.pdbx_strand_id
1 'polypeptide(L)'
;YGFMLLVKAKYPSEVSFRKNGDDFHIIPCKFFLPFEEEKAKTLVAMLQKEMKDPSMFHIATTLLNNYMFELYPLSIFDASSLENIFACFVILSHEYLQSSFDEDAFLKERSLPKEEVETLKKEVSLILKKAEQMKV
;
A
#
# COMPACT_ATOMS: atom_id res chain seq x y z
N TYR A 1 4.70 -13.30 -7.23
CA TYR A 1 3.51 -13.84 -7.93
C TYR A 1 3.13 -15.26 -7.52
N GLY A 2 4.07 -16.21 -7.42
CA GLY A 2 3.74 -17.62 -7.10
C GLY A 2 2.92 -17.84 -5.82
N PHE A 3 3.24 -17.16 -4.73
CA PHE A 3 2.50 -17.30 -3.47
C PHE A 3 1.02 -16.88 -3.58
N MET A 4 0.71 -15.77 -4.26
CA MET A 4 -0.69 -15.33 -4.46
C MET A 4 -1.52 -16.34 -5.26
N LEU A 5 -0.90 -17.04 -6.22
CA LEU A 5 -1.59 -18.12 -6.97
C LEU A 5 -1.98 -19.27 -6.04
N LEU A 6 -1.09 -19.62 -5.09
CA LEU A 6 -1.37 -20.66 -4.10
C LEU A 6 -2.48 -20.24 -3.14
N VAL A 7 -2.51 -18.97 -2.72
CA VAL A 7 -3.58 -18.40 -1.89
C VAL A 7 -4.92 -18.46 -2.63
N LYS A 8 -4.95 -18.00 -3.90
CA LYS A 8 -6.14 -18.07 -4.75
C LYS A 8 -6.63 -19.52 -4.98
N ALA A 9 -5.69 -20.47 -5.11
CA ALA A 9 -6.00 -21.89 -5.22
C ALA A 9 -6.40 -22.55 -3.89
N LYS A 10 -6.41 -21.80 -2.78
CA LYS A 10 -6.63 -22.31 -1.41
C LYS A 10 -5.72 -23.50 -1.09
N TYR A 11 -4.45 -23.40 -1.48
CA TYR A 11 -3.49 -24.47 -1.28
C TYR A 11 -3.30 -24.75 0.23
N PRO A 12 -3.49 -26.01 0.70
CA PRO A 12 -3.62 -26.29 2.12
C PRO A 12 -2.30 -26.63 2.83
N SER A 13 -1.20 -26.81 2.09
CA SER A 13 0.08 -27.22 2.68
C SER A 13 1.00 -26.02 2.91
N GLU A 14 1.87 -26.12 3.91
CA GLU A 14 2.87 -25.10 4.19
C GLU A 14 3.84 -24.97 3.01
N VAL A 15 4.18 -23.73 2.68
CA VAL A 15 5.19 -23.39 1.70
C VAL A 15 6.24 -22.49 2.32
N SER A 16 7.48 -22.68 1.89
CA SER A 16 8.61 -21.88 2.33
C SER A 16 9.15 -21.08 1.16
N PHE A 17 9.34 -19.77 1.34
CA PHE A 17 9.92 -18.91 0.31
C PHE A 17 10.61 -17.70 0.94
N ARG A 18 11.55 -17.11 0.19
CA ARG A 18 12.25 -15.89 0.57
C ARG A 18 11.74 -14.70 -0.24
N LYS A 19 11.48 -13.57 0.41
CA LYS A 19 11.14 -12.30 -0.25
C LYS A 19 11.75 -11.14 0.52
N ASN A 20 12.37 -10.19 -0.18
CA ASN A 20 12.97 -8.98 0.40
C ASN A 20 14.01 -9.21 1.52
N GLY A 21 14.61 -10.41 1.57
CA GLY A 21 15.56 -10.80 2.62
C GLY A 21 14.93 -11.58 3.78
N ASP A 22 13.60 -11.62 3.85
CA ASP A 22 12.85 -12.35 4.87
C ASP A 22 12.49 -13.77 4.39
N ASP A 23 12.62 -14.73 5.29
CA ASP A 23 12.20 -16.12 5.09
C ASP A 23 10.79 -16.33 5.66
N PHE A 24 9.88 -16.82 4.83
CA PHE A 24 8.49 -17.07 5.18
C PHE A 24 8.17 -18.56 5.18
N HIS A 25 7.43 -19.01 6.20
CA HIS A 25 6.86 -20.35 6.33
C HIS A 25 5.35 -20.21 6.58
N ILE A 26 4.54 -20.40 5.53
CA ILE A 26 3.13 -20.02 5.54
C ILE A 26 2.25 -21.10 4.90
N ILE A 27 1.03 -21.27 5.43
CA ILE A 27 -0.03 -22.06 4.81
C ILE A 27 -0.93 -21.12 3.96
N PRO A 28 -0.90 -21.18 2.62
CA PRO A 28 -1.57 -20.20 1.74
C PRO A 28 -3.07 -20.08 1.97
N CYS A 29 -3.79 -21.17 2.25
CA CYS A 29 -5.24 -21.12 2.45
C CYS A 29 -5.71 -20.36 3.71
N LYS A 30 -4.79 -19.99 4.60
CA LYS A 30 -5.08 -19.18 5.80
C LYS A 30 -4.94 -17.67 5.56
N PHE A 31 -4.51 -17.28 4.37
CA PHE A 31 -4.26 -15.89 4.02
C PHE A 31 -5.33 -15.39 3.03
N PHE A 32 -5.59 -14.10 3.09
CA PHE A 32 -6.35 -13.39 2.07
C PHE A 32 -5.39 -12.81 1.03
N LEU A 33 -5.89 -12.56 -0.18
CA LEU A 33 -5.16 -11.70 -1.11
C LEU A 33 -5.12 -10.28 -0.54
N PRO A 34 -4.07 -9.48 -0.81
CA PRO A 34 -3.93 -8.13 -0.23
C PRO A 34 -5.18 -7.27 -0.39
N PHE A 35 -5.81 -7.32 -1.58
CA PHE A 35 -6.98 -6.50 -1.93
C PHE A 35 -8.30 -7.03 -1.39
N GLU A 36 -8.31 -8.24 -0.82
CA GLU A 36 -9.51 -8.84 -0.23
C GLU A 36 -9.70 -8.44 1.23
N GLU A 37 -8.64 -7.94 1.89
CA GLU A 37 -8.70 -7.39 3.23
C GLU A 37 -9.73 -6.25 3.32
N GLU A 38 -10.58 -6.26 4.34
CA GLU A 38 -11.63 -5.26 4.52
C GLU A 38 -11.06 -3.85 4.65
N LYS A 39 -9.93 -3.70 5.36
CA LYS A 39 -9.21 -2.43 5.47
C LYS A 39 -8.76 -1.88 4.11
N ALA A 40 -8.35 -2.75 3.18
CA ALA A 40 -7.97 -2.34 1.83
C ALA A 40 -9.16 -1.79 1.04
N LYS A 41 -10.34 -2.43 1.16
CA LYS A 41 -11.57 -1.94 0.53
C LYS A 41 -11.98 -0.59 1.10
N THR A 42 -11.91 -0.42 2.42
CA THR A 42 -12.19 0.86 3.08
C THR A 42 -11.22 1.95 2.62
N LEU A 43 -9.92 1.64 2.54
CA LEU A 43 -8.91 2.57 2.07
C LEU A 43 -9.18 3.06 0.64
N VAL A 44 -9.50 2.13 -0.28
CA VAL A 44 -9.84 2.47 -1.66
C VAL A 44 -11.10 3.35 -1.72
N ALA A 45 -12.12 3.06 -0.91
CA ALA A 45 -13.32 3.88 -0.83
C ALA A 45 -13.05 5.30 -0.29
N MET A 46 -12.15 5.42 0.70
CA MET A 46 -11.70 6.72 1.21
C MET A 46 -10.99 7.53 0.12
N LEU A 47 -10.06 6.90 -0.61
CA LEU A 47 -9.36 7.54 -1.73
C LEU A 47 -10.32 7.99 -2.82
N GLN A 48 -11.31 7.15 -3.17
CA GLN A 48 -12.30 7.48 -4.19
C GLN A 48 -13.17 8.69 -3.79
N LYS A 49 -13.50 8.81 -2.50
CA LYS A 49 -14.29 9.94 -1.99
C LYS A 49 -13.49 11.23 -1.98
N GLU A 50 -12.20 11.16 -1.66
CA GLU A 50 -11.32 12.32 -1.61
C GLU A 50 -10.94 12.84 -3.00
N MET A 51 -10.55 11.92 -3.89
CA MET A 51 -10.01 12.22 -5.20
C MET A 51 -11.11 12.29 -6.24
N LYS A 52 -11.65 13.50 -6.43
CA LYS A 52 -12.64 13.76 -7.48
C LYS A 52 -12.07 13.65 -8.89
N ASP A 53 -10.76 13.83 -9.04
CA ASP A 53 -10.06 13.64 -10.32
C ASP A 53 -9.79 12.14 -10.58
N PRO A 54 -10.32 11.56 -11.68
CA PRO A 54 -10.12 10.15 -12.00
C PRO A 54 -8.65 9.75 -12.20
N SER A 55 -7.83 10.65 -12.71
CA SER A 55 -6.39 10.42 -12.94
C SER A 55 -5.65 10.34 -11.62
N MET A 56 -5.99 11.21 -10.68
CA MET A 56 -5.42 11.20 -9.33
C MET A 56 -5.80 9.93 -8.58
N PHE A 57 -7.08 9.54 -8.62
CA PHE A 57 -7.53 8.27 -8.03
C PHE A 57 -6.83 7.06 -8.65
N HIS A 58 -6.65 7.08 -9.98
CA HIS A 58 -5.92 6.01 -10.68
C HIS A 58 -4.46 5.91 -10.23
N ILE A 59 -3.77 7.03 -10.06
CA ILE A 59 -2.38 7.06 -9.57
C ILE A 59 -2.33 6.54 -8.14
N ALA A 60 -3.19 7.05 -7.25
CA ALA A 60 -3.23 6.63 -5.85
C ALA A 60 -3.42 5.13 -5.69
N THR A 61 -4.41 4.58 -6.42
CA THR A 61 -4.70 3.14 -6.39
C THR A 61 -3.59 2.32 -7.02
N THR A 62 -2.93 2.81 -8.07
CA THR A 62 -1.77 2.14 -8.67
C THR A 62 -0.59 2.07 -7.70
N LEU A 63 -0.26 3.19 -7.03
CA LEU A 63 0.80 3.25 -6.02
C LEU A 63 0.48 2.33 -4.83
N LEU A 64 -0.76 2.37 -4.33
CA LEU A 64 -1.24 1.51 -3.26
C LEU A 64 -1.13 0.03 -3.64
N ASN A 65 -1.59 -0.32 -4.85
CA ASN A 65 -1.57 -1.71 -5.29
C ASN A 65 -0.15 -2.26 -5.42
N ASN A 66 0.76 -1.45 -5.97
CA ASN A 66 2.17 -1.81 -6.06
C ASN A 66 2.76 -1.99 -4.66
N TYR A 67 2.49 -1.07 -3.74
CA TYR A 67 3.01 -1.14 -2.37
C TYR A 67 2.54 -2.39 -1.62
N MET A 68 1.23 -2.68 -1.66
CA MET A 68 0.65 -3.89 -1.07
C MET A 68 1.23 -5.16 -1.68
N PHE A 69 1.45 -5.17 -2.99
CA PHE A 69 2.05 -6.29 -3.69
C PHE A 69 3.51 -6.54 -3.29
N GLU A 70 4.29 -5.48 -3.13
CA GLU A 70 5.70 -5.56 -2.74
C GLU A 70 5.88 -6.04 -1.29
N LEU A 71 4.96 -5.71 -0.39
CA LEU A 71 5.02 -6.17 1.00
C LEU A 71 4.40 -7.55 1.26
N TYR A 72 3.49 -8.02 0.40
CA TYR A 72 2.83 -9.31 0.60
C TYR A 72 3.83 -10.49 0.77
N PRO A 73 3.72 -11.34 1.80
CA PRO A 73 2.53 -11.65 2.61
C PRO A 73 2.28 -10.73 3.82
N LEU A 74 3.14 -9.74 4.08
CA LEU A 74 2.95 -8.82 5.20
C LEU A 74 1.80 -7.86 4.92
N SER A 75 1.04 -7.50 5.96
CA SER A 75 -0.03 -6.52 5.85
C SER A 75 0.53 -5.11 6.04
N ILE A 76 0.13 -4.20 5.17
CA ILE A 76 0.49 -2.78 5.29
C ILE A 76 -0.22 -2.09 6.48
N PHE A 77 -1.23 -2.75 7.05
CA PHE A 77 -2.05 -2.23 8.14
C PHE A 77 -1.56 -2.60 9.54
N ASP A 78 -0.47 -3.35 9.64
CA ASP A 78 0.10 -3.78 10.92
C ASP A 78 0.94 -2.68 11.58
N ALA A 79 1.65 -1.90 10.76
CA ALA A 79 2.61 -0.88 11.23
C ALA A 79 2.08 0.56 11.17
N SER A 80 0.92 0.80 10.55
CA SER A 80 0.40 2.14 10.32
C SER A 80 -1.13 2.18 10.39
N SER A 81 -1.66 3.30 10.89
CA SER A 81 -3.10 3.55 10.90
C SER A 81 -3.65 3.68 9.48
N LEU A 82 -4.93 3.36 9.30
CA LEU A 82 -5.60 3.46 8.01
C LEU A 82 -5.58 4.91 7.49
N GLU A 83 -5.71 5.88 8.40
CA GLU A 83 -5.73 7.30 8.13
C GLU A 83 -4.35 7.81 7.68
N ASN A 84 -3.26 7.32 8.28
CA ASN A 84 -1.90 7.67 7.85
C ASN A 84 -1.59 7.10 6.47
N ILE A 85 -2.00 5.86 6.21
CA ILE A 85 -1.85 5.23 4.89
C ILE A 85 -2.66 6.01 3.85
N PHE A 86 -3.91 6.35 4.15
CA PHE A 86 -4.75 7.18 3.31
C PHE A 86 -4.09 8.52 2.97
N ALA A 87 -3.63 9.26 3.98
CA ALA A 87 -2.96 10.55 3.78
C ALA A 87 -1.69 10.41 2.94
N CYS A 88 -0.89 9.38 3.20
CA CYS A 88 0.32 9.09 2.44
C CYS A 88 0.02 8.95 0.93
N PHE A 89 -0.99 8.16 0.55
CA PHE A 89 -1.33 7.98 -0.86
C PHE A 89 -2.01 9.19 -1.49
N VAL A 90 -2.71 10.02 -0.72
CA VAL A 90 -3.19 11.33 -1.20
C VAL A 90 -2.00 12.23 -1.56
N ILE A 91 -1.08 12.42 -0.62
CA ILE A 91 0.09 13.29 -0.78
C ILE A 91 0.97 12.81 -1.94
N LEU A 92 1.31 11.52 -1.98
CA LEU A 92 2.14 10.95 -3.05
C LEU A 92 1.52 11.12 -4.44
N SER A 93 0.19 11.04 -4.55
CA SER A 93 -0.50 11.24 -5.83
C SER A 93 -0.40 12.68 -6.30
N HIS A 94 -0.53 13.64 -5.38
CA HIS A 94 -0.33 15.06 -5.67
C HIS A 94 1.11 15.39 -6.08
N GLU A 95 2.09 14.79 -5.39
CA GLU A 95 3.52 14.92 -5.73
C GLU A 95 3.83 14.33 -7.10
N TYR A 96 3.30 13.13 -7.41
CA TYR A 96 3.50 12.48 -8.69
C TYR A 96 2.94 13.29 -9.86
N LEU A 97 1.77 13.92 -9.67
CA LEU A 97 1.15 14.80 -10.65
C LEU A 97 1.76 16.20 -10.70
N GLN A 98 2.73 16.52 -9.83
CA GLN A 98 3.30 17.86 -9.67
C GLN A 98 2.22 18.94 -9.47
N SER A 99 1.13 18.57 -8.79
CA SER A 99 0.00 19.47 -8.55
C SER A 99 0.27 20.36 -7.35
N SER A 100 -0.29 21.58 -7.36
CA SER A 100 -0.24 22.46 -6.19
C SER A 100 -1.12 21.87 -5.07
N PHE A 101 -0.49 21.37 -4.02
CA PHE A 101 -1.17 20.77 -2.87
C PHE A 101 -0.55 21.27 -1.56
N ASP A 102 -1.40 21.72 -0.64
CA ASP A 102 -0.96 22.17 0.70
C ASP A 102 -1.01 20.99 1.68
N GLU A 103 0.10 20.27 1.76
CA GLU A 103 0.27 19.10 2.63
C GLU A 103 0.04 19.46 4.11
N ASP A 104 0.55 20.61 4.55
CA ASP A 104 0.45 21.04 5.95
C ASP A 104 -1.00 21.36 6.34
N ALA A 105 -1.74 22.06 5.48
CA ALA A 105 -3.14 22.34 5.71
C ALA A 105 -3.98 21.05 5.75
N PHE A 106 -3.75 20.14 4.82
CA PHE A 106 -4.46 18.85 4.74
C PHE A 106 -4.25 17.99 5.99
N LEU A 107 -2.99 17.85 6.43
CA LEU A 107 -2.67 17.07 7.63
C LEU A 107 -3.27 17.70 8.88
N LYS A 108 -3.26 19.03 8.97
CA LYS A 108 -3.84 19.77 10.09
C LYS A 108 -5.36 19.66 10.15
N GLU A 109 -6.06 19.75 9.02
CA GLU A 109 -7.51 19.59 8.94
C GLU A 109 -7.96 18.22 9.47
N ARG A 110 -7.15 17.20 9.22
CA ARG A 110 -7.41 15.81 9.63
C ARG A 110 -6.81 15.43 10.98
N SER A 111 -6.13 16.36 11.65
CA SER A 111 -5.42 16.12 12.92
C SER A 111 -4.44 14.94 12.85
N LEU A 112 -3.73 14.80 11.72
CA LEU A 112 -2.79 13.70 11.49
C LEU A 112 -1.35 14.07 11.90
N PRO A 113 -0.60 13.12 12.49
CA PRO A 113 0.78 13.33 12.88
C PRO A 113 1.69 13.39 11.64
N LYS A 114 2.19 14.59 11.33
CA LYS A 114 3.04 14.85 10.15
C LYS A 114 4.26 13.94 10.09
N GLU A 115 4.96 13.73 11.21
CA GLU A 115 6.17 12.90 11.25
C GLU A 115 5.91 11.43 10.88
N GLU A 116 4.77 10.87 11.30
CA GLU A 116 4.40 9.49 10.96
C GLU A 116 4.08 9.37 9.47
N VAL A 117 3.32 10.32 8.92
CA VAL A 117 2.96 10.32 7.49
C VAL A 117 4.21 10.54 6.62
N GLU A 118 5.11 11.44 7.01
CA GLU A 118 6.38 11.63 6.31
C GLU A 118 7.28 10.40 6.34
N THR A 119 7.34 9.70 7.48
CA THR A 119 8.11 8.46 7.62
C THR A 119 7.55 7.38 6.70
N LEU A 120 6.22 7.19 6.71
CA LEU A 120 5.54 6.26 5.82
C LEU A 120 5.73 6.64 4.35
N LYS A 121 5.67 7.93 4.01
CA LYS A 121 5.90 8.43 2.64
C LYS A 121 7.30 8.06 2.13
N LYS A 122 8.33 8.23 2.97
CA LYS A 122 9.72 7.85 2.64
C LYS A 122 9.85 6.34 2.46
N GLU A 123 9.24 5.55 3.35
CA GLU A 123 9.24 4.09 3.27
C GLU A 123 8.57 3.59 1.97
N VAL A 124 7.34 4.02 1.72
CA VAL A 124 6.57 3.68 0.51
C VAL A 124 7.37 4.05 -0.74
N SER A 125 7.90 5.27 -0.80
CA SER A 125 8.71 5.74 -1.93
C SER A 125 9.96 4.90 -2.16
N LEU A 126 10.63 4.48 -1.09
CA LEU A 126 11.83 3.64 -1.17
C LEU A 126 11.50 2.24 -1.70
N ILE A 127 10.43 1.62 -1.20
CA ILE A 127 9.97 0.29 -1.62
C ILE A 127 9.57 0.30 -3.09
N LEU A 128 8.77 1.28 -3.50
CA LEU A 128 8.32 1.39 -4.89
C LEU A 128 9.49 1.65 -5.85
N LYS A 129 10.45 2.52 -5.50
CA LYS A 129 11.65 2.76 -6.32
C LYS A 129 12.52 1.50 -6.47
N LYS A 130 12.71 0.73 -5.40
CA LYS A 130 13.46 -0.53 -5.46
C LYS A 130 12.77 -1.54 -6.38
N ALA A 131 11.45 -1.65 -6.29
CA ALA A 131 10.67 -2.55 -7.13
C ALA A 131 10.73 -2.19 -8.62
N GLU A 132 10.81 -0.91 -8.98
CA GLU A 132 11.03 -0.47 -10.36
C GLU A 132 12.43 -0.84 -10.89
N GLN A 133 13.46 -0.69 -10.06
CA GLN A 133 14.85 -1.01 -10.43
C GLN A 133 15.08 -2.52 -10.62
N MET A 134 14.30 -3.37 -9.93
CA MET A 134 14.39 -4.84 -10.04
C MET A 134 13.68 -5.42 -11.27
N LYS A 135 13.00 -4.60 -12.09
CA LYS A 135 12.34 -5.02 -13.33
C LYS A 135 13.25 -4.93 -14.58
N VAL A 136 14.55 -4.71 -14.40
CA VAL A 136 15.58 -4.63 -15.47
C VAL A 136 16.25 -5.97 -15.68
#